data_AF-A6U4F3-F1
#
_entry.id   AF-A6U4F3-F1
#
_cell.length_a   1.000
_cell.length_b   1.000
_cell.length_c   1.000
_cell.angle_alpha   90.00
_cell.angle_beta   90.00
_cell.angle_gamma   90.00
#
_symmetry.space_group_name_H-M   'P 1'
#
loop_
_entity.id
_entity.type
_entity.pdbx_description
1 polymer ?
#
loop_
_entity_poly.entity_id
_entity_poly.type
_entity_poly.pdbx_seq_one_letter_code
_entity_poly.pdbx_strand_id
1 'polypeptide(L)'
;MYSIKMRSSNQDVHISGAETICEFDKIEQTVQRFYNKGFFHENGQPDFLNIKIQKIMEPIQQIKALQIIEDDKANLQHLTQECGVTEQALNQGMTYIKNETVYTGAIILSAISGKRLDSFGQRGIRATHFSFEDINNKGDLNERVTDALAIASCINAHPYVKGELCVSDDLTYTTGYFAAAKIGYHRLFDIKPVNTRYGGRIIFVDDCIDLNHYISFLESTPKQVVYETV
;
A
#
# COMPACT_ATOMS: atom_id res chain seq x y z
N MET A 1 -0.69 -6.46 22.26
CA MET A 1 -0.94 -5.79 20.96
C MET A 1 -2.39 -5.39 20.71
N TYR A 2 -2.57 -4.16 20.23
CA TYR A 2 -3.82 -3.50 19.87
C TYR A 2 -3.70 -2.93 18.47
N SER A 3 -4.71 -3.14 17.62
CA SER A 3 -4.86 -2.44 16.34
C SER A 3 -5.47 -1.07 16.59
N ILE A 4 -4.85 -0.03 16.04
CA ILE A 4 -5.37 1.34 16.05
C ILE A 4 -5.53 1.78 14.59
N LYS A 5 -6.72 2.21 14.22
CA LYS A 5 -7.05 2.71 12.88
C LYS A 5 -7.64 4.12 12.98
N MET A 6 -7.18 5.03 12.13
CA MET A 6 -7.68 6.39 12.03
C MET A 6 -8.14 6.68 10.60
N ARG A 7 -9.25 7.41 10.48
CA ARG A 7 -9.67 8.04 9.22
C ARG A 7 -10.21 9.45 9.49
N SER A 8 -9.90 10.39 8.61
CA SER A 8 -10.51 11.72 8.58
C SER A 8 -11.09 12.05 7.20
N SER A 9 -12.13 12.88 7.21
CA SER A 9 -12.82 13.34 6.00
C SER A 9 -13.41 14.74 6.17
N ASN A 10 -13.73 15.39 5.05
CA ASN A 10 -14.51 16.62 4.98
C ASN A 10 -15.61 16.42 3.93
N GLN A 11 -16.88 16.54 4.31
CA GLN A 11 -18.03 16.30 3.43
C GLN A 11 -17.91 14.95 2.69
N ASP A 12 -17.58 13.89 3.45
CA ASP A 12 -17.31 12.53 2.96
C ASP A 12 -16.11 12.36 2.01
N VAL A 13 -15.39 13.44 1.68
CA VAL A 13 -14.13 13.38 0.94
C VAL A 13 -12.99 12.98 1.88
N HIS A 14 -12.25 11.94 1.52
CA HIS A 14 -11.11 11.47 2.31
C HIS A 14 -10.02 12.53 2.44
N ILE A 15 -9.52 12.73 3.67
CA ILE A 15 -8.40 13.65 3.95
C ILE A 15 -7.15 12.87 4.34
N SER A 16 -7.26 11.99 5.34
CA SER A 16 -6.13 11.26 5.91
C SER A 16 -6.57 9.92 6.48
N GLY A 17 -5.64 8.98 6.50
CA GLY A 17 -5.80 7.67 7.10
C GLY A 17 -4.48 7.19 7.69
N ALA A 18 -4.57 6.38 8.74
CA ALA A 18 -3.40 5.71 9.31
C ALA A 18 -3.84 4.46 10.05
N GLU A 19 -2.94 3.48 10.12
CA GLU A 19 -3.12 2.34 10.99
C GLU A 19 -1.80 1.87 11.59
N THR A 20 -1.88 1.20 12.73
CA THR A 20 -0.75 0.49 13.32
C THR A 20 -1.26 -0.60 14.26
N ILE A 21 -0.31 -1.41 14.71
CA ILE A 21 -0.47 -2.36 15.80
C ILE A 21 0.60 -2.01 16.83
N CYS A 22 0.20 -1.78 18.08
CA CYS A 22 1.12 -1.40 19.14
C CYS A 22 0.77 -2.03 20.48
N GLU A 23 1.72 -2.01 21.42
CA GLU A 23 1.47 -2.46 22.78
C GLU A 23 0.61 -1.46 23.56
N PHE A 24 0.03 -1.94 24.67
CA PHE A 24 -0.93 -1.17 25.46
C PHE A 24 -0.38 0.18 25.94
N ASP A 25 0.87 0.21 26.36
CA ASP A 25 1.58 1.41 26.84
C ASP A 25 1.84 2.45 25.73
N LYS A 26 1.73 2.06 24.45
CA LYS A 26 1.91 2.95 23.29
C LYS A 26 0.59 3.50 22.74
N ILE A 27 -0.56 3.10 23.28
CA ILE A 27 -1.87 3.52 22.78
C ILE A 27 -2.01 5.05 22.83
N GLU A 28 -1.72 5.67 23.98
CA GLU A 28 -1.87 7.13 24.16
C GLU A 28 -1.04 7.93 23.16
N GLN A 29 0.26 7.62 23.07
CA GLN A 29 1.18 8.25 22.12
C GLN A 29 0.70 8.06 20.67
N THR A 30 0.17 6.87 20.33
CA THR A 30 -0.32 6.58 18.99
C THR A 30 -1.59 7.37 18.66
N VAL A 31 -2.53 7.48 19.60
CA VAL A 31 -3.76 8.26 19.44
C VAL A 31 -3.43 9.73 19.23
N GLN A 32 -2.49 10.29 20.01
CA GLN A 32 -2.06 11.68 19.84
C GLN A 32 -1.44 11.92 18.46
N ARG A 33 -0.57 11.01 18.01
CA ARG A 33 0.01 11.08 16.65
C ARG A 33 -1.06 11.03 15.57
N PHE A 34 -2.02 10.12 15.68
CA PHE A 34 -3.11 9.97 14.71
C PHE A 34 -4.10 11.13 14.73
N TYR A 35 -4.38 11.70 15.90
CA TYR A 35 -5.14 12.94 16.02
C TYR A 35 -4.48 14.08 15.24
N ASN A 36 -3.17 14.28 15.45
CA ASN A 36 -2.41 15.32 14.75
C ASN A 36 -2.39 15.07 13.23
N LYS A 37 -2.08 13.84 12.79
CA LYS A 37 -2.09 13.46 11.37
C LYS A 37 -3.46 13.62 10.72
N GLY A 38 -4.54 13.40 11.46
CA GLY A 38 -5.91 13.50 10.97
C GLY A 38 -6.39 14.95 10.79
N PHE A 39 -6.16 15.81 11.78
CA PHE A 39 -6.66 17.20 11.80
C PHE A 39 -5.78 18.21 11.06
N PHE A 40 -4.48 17.95 10.94
CA PHE A 40 -3.51 18.89 10.36
C PHE A 40 -2.88 18.37 9.05
N HIS A 41 -3.62 17.54 8.31
CA HIS A 41 -3.14 16.98 7.04
C HIS A 41 -3.09 18.04 5.93
N GLU A 42 -2.17 17.89 4.98
CA GLU A 42 -2.01 18.81 3.83
C GLU A 42 -3.22 18.84 2.88
N ASN A 43 -4.04 17.78 2.90
CA ASN A 43 -5.24 17.65 2.08
C ASN A 43 -6.42 18.51 2.57
N GLY A 44 -6.29 19.17 3.73
CA GLY A 44 -7.27 20.12 4.24
C GLY A 44 -7.78 19.79 5.64
N GLN A 45 -8.69 20.64 6.12
CA GLN A 45 -9.28 20.51 7.45
C GLN A 45 -10.46 19.53 7.43
N PRO A 46 -10.48 18.49 8.30
CA PRO A 46 -11.61 17.58 8.38
C PRO A 46 -12.78 18.13 9.19
N ASP A 47 -14.00 17.70 8.83
CA ASP A 47 -15.22 17.83 9.64
C ASP A 47 -15.52 16.55 10.44
N PHE A 48 -14.83 15.46 10.12
CA PHE A 48 -14.99 14.15 10.74
C PHE A 48 -13.62 13.49 10.99
N LEU A 49 -13.43 12.96 12.21
CA LEU A 49 -12.31 12.09 12.57
C LEU A 49 -12.84 10.87 13.34
N ASN A 50 -12.43 9.67 12.95
CA ASN A 50 -12.68 8.44 13.71
C ASN A 50 -11.36 7.76 14.04
N ILE A 51 -11.18 7.41 15.31
CA ILE A 51 -10.10 6.56 15.79
C ILE A 51 -10.73 5.32 16.43
N LYS A 52 -10.36 4.14 15.95
CA LYS A 52 -10.81 2.84 16.47
C LYS A 52 -9.61 2.12 17.09
N ILE A 53 -9.76 1.66 18.33
CA ILE A 53 -8.77 0.86 19.06
C ILE A 53 -9.40 -0.51 19.32
N GLN A 54 -8.72 -1.58 18.96
CA GLN A 54 -9.21 -2.95 19.11
C GLN A 54 -8.09 -3.88 19.55
N LYS A 55 -8.33 -4.69 20.58
CA LYS A 55 -7.39 -5.74 21.00
C LYS A 55 -7.29 -6.81 19.91
N ILE A 56 -6.07 -7.23 19.58
CA ILE A 56 -5.82 -8.32 18.63
C ILE A 56 -5.80 -9.64 19.40
N MET A 57 -6.50 -10.64 18.88
CA MET A 57 -6.60 -11.97 19.50
C MET A 57 -5.90 -13.04 18.67
N GLU A 58 -5.74 -12.78 17.38
CA GLU A 58 -5.10 -13.65 16.41
C GLU A 58 -3.56 -13.50 16.46
N PRO A 59 -2.81 -14.54 16.05
CA PRO A 59 -1.36 -14.44 15.90
C PRO A 59 -0.96 -13.34 14.91
N ILE A 60 0.09 -12.59 15.25
CA ILE A 60 0.67 -11.59 14.34
C ILE A 60 1.70 -12.27 13.46
N GLN A 61 1.50 -12.18 12.14
CA GLN A 61 2.44 -12.69 11.15
C GLN A 61 3.58 -11.69 10.93
N GLN A 62 4.82 -12.16 11.09
CA GLN A 62 6.01 -11.37 10.76
C GLN A 62 6.24 -11.36 9.25
N ILE A 63 6.46 -10.19 8.67
CA ILE A 63 6.76 -9.99 7.25
C ILE A 63 8.04 -9.18 7.16
N LYS A 64 9.05 -9.69 6.45
CA LYS A 64 10.25 -8.89 6.16
C LYS A 64 9.88 -7.78 5.17
N ALA A 65 10.28 -6.54 5.48
CA ALA A 65 10.11 -5.43 4.57
C ALA A 65 10.93 -5.64 3.28
N LEU A 66 10.38 -5.21 2.15
CA LEU A 66 11.11 -5.19 0.88
C LEU A 66 12.31 -4.23 0.98
N GLN A 67 13.39 -4.56 0.28
CA GLN A 67 14.54 -3.66 0.16
C GLN A 67 14.19 -2.49 -0.77
N ILE A 68 14.44 -1.27 -0.32
CA ILE A 68 14.21 -0.07 -1.14
C ILE A 68 15.33 0.03 -2.17
N ILE A 69 14.96 0.25 -3.43
CA ILE A 69 15.89 0.48 -4.53
C ILE A 69 15.54 1.81 -5.18
N GLU A 70 16.52 2.70 -5.18
CA GLU A 70 16.47 3.98 -5.88
C GLU A 70 17.42 3.90 -7.07
N ASP A 71 16.83 3.72 -8.25
CA ASP A 71 17.56 3.70 -9.52
C ASP A 71 16.87 4.68 -10.47
N ASP A 72 17.57 5.75 -10.85
CA ASP A 72 17.10 6.77 -11.76
C ASP A 72 16.86 6.24 -13.18
N LYS A 73 17.40 5.06 -13.50
CA LYS A 73 17.23 4.35 -14.78
C LYS A 73 16.21 3.23 -14.71
N ALA A 74 15.50 3.06 -13.60
CA ALA A 74 14.48 2.04 -13.43
C ALA A 74 13.42 2.14 -14.55
N ASN A 75 13.28 1.06 -15.33
CA ASN A 75 12.29 0.98 -16.40
C ASN A 75 11.15 0.05 -15.99
N LEU A 76 9.95 0.60 -15.83
CA LEU A 76 8.77 -0.16 -15.39
C LEU A 76 8.48 -1.41 -16.25
N GLN A 77 8.64 -1.31 -17.57
CA GLN A 77 8.40 -2.44 -18.47
C GLN A 77 9.43 -3.56 -18.25
N HIS A 78 10.70 -3.20 -18.01
CA HIS A 78 11.73 -4.17 -17.69
C HIS A 78 11.48 -4.86 -16.34
N LEU A 79 11.19 -4.08 -15.29
CA LEU A 79 10.94 -4.60 -13.94
C LEU A 79 9.74 -5.56 -13.91
N THR A 80 8.66 -5.20 -14.62
CA THR A 80 7.45 -6.03 -14.72
C THR A 80 7.72 -7.32 -15.50
N GLN A 81 8.43 -7.25 -16.63
CA GLN A 81 8.85 -8.42 -17.41
C GLN A 81 9.72 -9.37 -16.60
N GLU A 82 10.69 -8.85 -15.83
CA GLU A 82 11.56 -9.66 -14.97
C GLU A 82 10.77 -10.43 -13.91
N CYS A 83 9.63 -9.88 -13.49
CA CYS A 83 8.71 -10.50 -12.54
C CYS A 83 7.63 -11.38 -13.19
N GLY A 84 7.65 -11.54 -14.52
CA GLY A 84 6.69 -12.37 -15.25
C GLY A 84 5.32 -11.71 -15.47
N VAL A 85 5.24 -10.38 -15.40
CA VAL A 85 4.06 -9.61 -15.79
C VAL A 85 4.16 -9.30 -17.29
N THR A 86 3.14 -9.67 -18.06
CA THR A 86 3.10 -9.41 -19.50
C THR A 86 2.88 -7.93 -19.80
N GLU A 87 3.31 -7.49 -20.97
CA GLU A 87 3.02 -6.13 -21.44
C GLU A 87 1.51 -5.85 -21.53
N GLN A 88 0.72 -6.86 -21.93
CA GLN A 88 -0.74 -6.77 -21.92
C GLN A 88 -1.29 -6.48 -20.52
N ALA A 89 -0.84 -7.22 -19.50
CA ALA A 89 -1.28 -7.02 -18.13
C ALA A 89 -0.87 -5.64 -17.60
N LEU A 90 0.37 -5.22 -17.85
CA LEU A 90 0.86 -3.90 -17.48
C LEU A 90 0.02 -2.79 -18.13
N ASN A 91 -0.22 -2.87 -19.44
CA ASN A 91 -1.02 -1.89 -20.17
C ASN A 91 -2.44 -1.80 -19.60
N GLN A 92 -3.06 -2.95 -19.29
CA GLN A 92 -4.36 -2.99 -18.63
C GLN A 92 -4.34 -2.32 -17.25
N GLY A 93 -3.32 -2.58 -16.43
CA GLY A 93 -3.10 -1.89 -15.15
C GLY A 93 -2.98 -0.38 -15.30
N MET A 94 -2.24 0.09 -16.30
CA MET A 94 -2.09 1.51 -16.61
C MET A 94 -3.41 2.16 -17.06
N THR A 95 -4.32 1.42 -17.71
CA THR A 95 -5.66 1.97 -18.02
C THR A 95 -6.47 2.27 -16.77
N TYR A 96 -6.33 1.46 -15.71
CA TYR A 96 -7.00 1.71 -14.43
C TYR A 96 -6.38 2.90 -13.70
N ILE A 97 -5.04 3.03 -13.71
CA ILE A 97 -4.33 4.15 -13.09
C ILE A 97 -4.67 5.49 -13.76
N LYS A 98 -4.81 5.50 -15.09
CA LYS A 98 -5.15 6.69 -15.88
C LYS A 98 -6.65 6.98 -15.94
N ASN A 99 -7.48 6.12 -15.33
CA ASN A 99 -8.92 6.31 -15.33
C ASN A 99 -9.31 7.48 -14.41
N GLU A 100 -10.38 8.21 -14.75
CA GLU A 100 -10.93 9.26 -13.88
C GLU A 100 -11.62 8.68 -12.63
N THR A 101 -11.94 7.39 -12.64
CA THR A 101 -12.50 6.68 -11.49
C THR A 101 -11.49 6.62 -10.36
N VAL A 102 -11.86 7.16 -9.20
CA VAL A 102 -11.04 7.08 -7.99
C VAL A 102 -11.22 5.71 -7.34
N TYR A 103 -10.25 4.82 -7.56
CA TYR A 103 -10.19 3.56 -6.83
C TYR A 103 -9.60 3.78 -5.44
N THR A 104 -10.34 3.41 -4.40
CA THR A 104 -9.92 3.67 -3.01
C THR A 104 -9.07 2.53 -2.39
N GLY A 105 -8.62 1.61 -3.24
CA GLY A 105 -7.90 0.40 -2.87
C GLY A 105 -7.25 -0.22 -4.11
N ALA A 106 -6.67 -1.40 -3.95
CA ALA A 106 -5.98 -2.11 -5.01
C ALA A 106 -6.93 -2.90 -5.91
N ILE A 107 -6.59 -2.96 -7.20
CA ILE A 107 -7.20 -3.85 -8.18
C ILE A 107 -6.30 -5.07 -8.36
N ILE A 108 -6.86 -6.28 -8.35
CA ILE A 108 -6.09 -7.50 -8.64
C ILE A 108 -6.27 -7.87 -10.11
N LEU A 109 -5.16 -7.96 -10.83
CA LEU A 109 -5.11 -8.40 -12.22
C LEU A 109 -4.33 -9.70 -12.35
N SER A 110 -4.76 -10.53 -13.29
CA SER A 110 -3.95 -11.60 -13.85
C SER A 110 -2.64 -11.02 -14.42
N ALA A 111 -1.50 -11.51 -13.97
CA ALA A 111 -0.18 -11.12 -14.46
C ALA A 111 0.04 -11.48 -15.94
N ILE A 112 -0.76 -12.42 -16.47
CA ILE A 112 -0.65 -12.89 -17.86
C ILE A 112 -1.69 -12.23 -18.76
N SER A 113 -2.97 -12.34 -18.41
CA SER A 113 -4.06 -11.87 -19.27
C SER A 113 -4.45 -10.40 -19.06
N GLY A 114 -4.03 -9.79 -17.95
CA GLY A 114 -4.50 -8.46 -17.52
C GLY A 114 -5.96 -8.45 -17.04
N LYS A 115 -6.67 -9.58 -17.07
CA LYS A 115 -8.05 -9.65 -16.59
C LYS A 115 -8.14 -9.28 -15.12
N ARG A 116 -9.10 -8.42 -14.77
CA ARG A 116 -9.44 -8.14 -13.38
C ARG A 116 -10.06 -9.36 -12.70
N LEU A 117 -9.46 -9.76 -11.57
CA LEU A 117 -9.81 -10.98 -10.83
C LEU A 117 -10.63 -10.69 -9.57
N ASP A 118 -10.50 -9.50 -8.99
CA ASP A 118 -11.32 -9.11 -7.84
C ASP A 118 -12.72 -8.61 -8.25
N SER A 119 -13.67 -8.65 -7.30
CA SER A 119 -15.06 -8.23 -7.50
C SER A 119 -15.46 -7.01 -6.67
N PHE A 120 -14.51 -6.16 -6.26
CA PHE A 120 -14.77 -5.04 -5.34
C PHE A 120 -15.07 -3.70 -6.02
N GLY A 121 -15.23 -3.67 -7.34
CA GLY A 121 -15.62 -2.46 -8.07
C GLY A 121 -14.68 -1.28 -7.82
N GLN A 122 -15.20 -0.14 -7.40
CA GLN A 122 -14.39 1.06 -7.13
C GLN A 122 -13.68 1.01 -5.77
N ARG A 123 -14.14 0.17 -4.84
CA ARG A 123 -13.50 0.03 -3.51
C ARG A 123 -12.10 -0.55 -3.65
N GLY A 124 -11.96 -1.58 -4.48
CA GLY A 124 -10.76 -2.41 -4.51
C GLY A 124 -10.52 -3.13 -3.17
N ILE A 125 -9.32 -3.67 -2.99
CA ILE A 125 -8.88 -4.37 -1.79
C ILE A 125 -7.96 -3.45 -0.98
N ARG A 126 -8.05 -3.49 0.34
CA ARG A 126 -7.16 -2.72 1.21
C ARG A 126 -6.34 -3.67 2.08
N ALA A 127 -5.03 -3.63 1.94
CA ALA A 127 -4.16 -4.19 2.98
C ALA A 127 -4.45 -3.41 4.27
N THR A 128 -4.83 -4.12 5.34
CA THR A 128 -5.03 -3.51 6.66
C THR A 128 -4.58 -4.45 7.77
N HIS A 129 -4.62 -4.02 9.03
CA HIS A 129 -4.11 -4.76 10.19
C HIS A 129 -2.61 -5.03 10.06
N PHE A 130 -1.83 -3.98 9.83
CA PHE A 130 -0.37 -4.08 9.86
C PHE A 130 0.26 -3.00 10.75
N SER A 131 1.45 -3.30 11.25
CA SER A 131 2.40 -2.33 11.80
C SER A 131 3.69 -2.36 10.99
N PHE A 132 4.51 -1.33 11.19
CA PHE A 132 5.88 -1.26 10.66
C PHE A 132 6.84 -1.03 11.83
N GLU A 133 7.91 -1.80 11.87
CA GLU A 133 8.97 -1.72 12.86
C GLU A 133 10.32 -1.61 12.15
N ASP A 134 11.03 -0.50 12.39
CA ASP A 134 12.43 -0.34 12.00
C ASP A 134 13.31 -0.85 13.14
N ILE A 135 13.88 -2.05 12.99
CA ILE A 135 14.69 -2.68 14.05
C ILE A 135 15.94 -1.86 14.33
N ASN A 136 16.51 -1.23 13.29
CA ASN A 136 17.72 -0.44 13.41
C ASN A 136 17.44 0.97 13.96
N ASN A 137 16.16 1.35 14.05
CA ASN A 137 15.68 2.61 14.61
C ASN A 137 16.41 3.84 14.04
N LYS A 138 16.78 3.77 12.76
CA LYS A 138 17.54 4.85 12.12
C LYS A 138 16.66 6.07 11.89
N GLY A 139 15.36 5.86 11.68
CA GLY A 139 14.42 6.95 11.45
C GLY A 139 14.64 7.68 10.12
N ASP A 140 15.36 7.05 9.19
CA ASP A 140 15.74 7.64 7.90
C ASP A 140 14.58 7.68 6.90
N LEU A 141 13.55 6.85 7.11
CA LEU A 141 12.40 6.78 6.22
C LEU A 141 11.35 7.82 6.60
N ASN A 142 10.97 8.67 5.64
CA ASN A 142 9.81 9.52 5.81
C ASN A 142 8.52 8.68 5.92
N GLU A 143 7.50 9.23 6.57
CA GLU A 143 6.26 8.52 6.88
C GLU A 143 5.55 7.95 5.65
N ARG A 144 5.55 8.70 4.53
CA ARG A 144 4.92 8.27 3.28
C ARG A 144 5.60 7.02 2.70
N VAL A 145 6.93 6.98 2.71
CA VAL A 145 7.71 5.81 2.27
C VAL A 145 7.51 4.64 3.21
N THR A 146 7.49 4.88 4.53
CA THR A 146 7.22 3.85 5.54
C THR A 146 5.86 3.19 5.35
N ASP A 147 4.79 4.00 5.22
CA ASP A 147 3.42 3.50 4.99
C ASP A 147 3.33 2.72 3.67
N ALA A 148 3.90 3.27 2.59
CA ALA A 148 3.89 2.64 1.27
C ALA A 148 4.69 1.33 1.23
N LEU A 149 5.83 1.27 1.93
CA LEU A 149 6.67 0.07 2.03
C LEU A 149 6.01 -1.01 2.87
N ALA A 150 5.35 -0.66 3.98
CA ALA A 150 4.60 -1.59 4.80
C ALA A 150 3.50 -2.29 3.98
N ILE A 151 2.70 -1.50 3.26
CA ILE A 151 1.64 -2.02 2.39
C ILE A 151 2.22 -2.88 1.27
N ALA A 152 3.27 -2.42 0.59
CA ALA A 152 3.92 -3.17 -0.48
C ALA A 152 4.47 -4.51 -0.01
N SER A 153 5.08 -4.54 1.17
CA SER A 153 5.63 -5.75 1.76
C SER A 153 4.53 -6.73 2.15
N CYS A 154 3.40 -6.25 2.69
CA CYS A 154 2.24 -7.10 2.94
C CYS A 154 1.68 -7.69 1.64
N ILE A 155 1.51 -6.85 0.60
CA ILE A 155 0.95 -7.27 -0.69
C ILE A 155 1.83 -8.33 -1.34
N ASN A 156 3.14 -8.14 -1.33
CA ASN A 156 4.11 -9.03 -1.97
C ASN A 156 4.54 -10.22 -1.10
N ALA A 157 3.96 -10.41 0.09
CA ALA A 157 4.30 -11.53 0.96
C ALA A 157 3.82 -12.89 0.42
N HIS A 158 2.88 -12.91 -0.52
CA HIS A 158 2.31 -14.14 -1.06
C HIS A 158 3.06 -14.60 -2.33
N PRO A 159 3.44 -15.89 -2.45
CA PRO A 159 4.33 -16.37 -3.51
C PRO A 159 3.74 -16.28 -4.93
N TYR A 160 2.42 -16.24 -5.05
CA TYR A 160 1.72 -16.07 -6.33
C TYR A 160 1.48 -14.61 -6.73
N VAL A 161 1.99 -13.65 -5.95
CA VAL A 161 2.02 -12.24 -6.33
C VAL A 161 3.27 -12.00 -7.15
N LYS A 162 3.11 -11.59 -8.41
CA LYS A 162 4.21 -11.26 -9.30
C LYS A 162 4.76 -9.87 -9.05
N GLY A 163 3.92 -8.96 -8.60
CA GLY A 163 4.35 -7.63 -8.21
C GLY A 163 3.17 -6.68 -8.06
N GLU A 164 3.52 -5.46 -7.70
CA GLU A 164 2.59 -4.38 -7.46
C GLU A 164 3.10 -3.11 -8.14
N LEU A 165 2.19 -2.43 -8.84
CA LEU A 165 2.40 -1.07 -9.31
C LEU A 165 1.55 -0.10 -8.50
N CYS A 166 2.17 0.92 -7.93
CA CYS A 166 1.47 1.98 -7.22
C CYS A 166 1.86 3.35 -7.75
N VAL A 167 0.85 4.17 -8.03
CA VAL A 167 0.98 5.57 -8.43
C VAL A 167 0.12 6.40 -7.48
N SER A 168 0.71 7.40 -6.84
CA SER A 168 -0.05 8.32 -5.97
C SER A 168 -1.07 9.09 -6.80
N ASP A 169 -2.24 9.38 -6.23
CA ASP A 169 -3.30 10.23 -6.77
C ASP A 169 -3.15 11.72 -6.37
N ASP A 170 -2.14 12.05 -5.55
CA ASP A 170 -1.85 13.42 -5.13
C ASP A 170 -1.35 14.27 -6.30
N LEU A 171 -1.80 15.53 -6.39
CA LEU A 171 -1.48 16.42 -7.50
C LEU A 171 0.02 16.75 -7.61
N THR A 172 0.71 16.84 -6.48
CA THR A 172 2.10 17.27 -6.38
C THR A 172 3.10 16.11 -6.25
N TYR A 173 2.62 14.89 -6.02
CA TYR A 173 3.48 13.72 -5.81
C TYR A 173 3.51 12.84 -7.06
N THR A 174 4.59 12.97 -7.85
CA THR A 174 4.78 12.24 -9.11
C THR A 174 5.56 10.94 -8.95
N THR A 175 6.07 10.64 -7.75
CA THR A 175 6.78 9.39 -7.50
C THR A 175 5.79 8.24 -7.25
N GLY A 176 5.99 7.13 -7.94
CA GLY A 176 5.34 5.86 -7.65
C GLY A 176 6.36 4.79 -7.31
N TYR A 177 5.96 3.54 -7.44
CA TYR A 177 6.87 2.40 -7.35
C TYR A 177 6.35 1.19 -8.09
N PHE A 178 7.28 0.29 -8.41
CA PHE A 178 6.97 -1.10 -8.67
C PHE A 178 7.67 -1.97 -7.63
N ALA A 179 6.93 -2.87 -7.00
CA ALA A 179 7.42 -3.70 -5.92
C ALA A 179 7.15 -5.17 -6.21
N ALA A 180 8.13 -6.03 -5.99
CA ALA A 180 7.92 -7.47 -5.99
C ALA A 180 8.89 -8.15 -5.01
N ALA A 181 8.48 -9.30 -4.45
CA ALA A 181 9.34 -10.06 -3.53
C ALA A 181 10.71 -10.41 -4.15
N LYS A 182 10.75 -10.62 -5.48
CA LYS A 182 11.95 -10.99 -6.22
C LYS A 182 12.97 -9.85 -6.34
N ILE A 183 12.52 -8.64 -6.62
CA ILE A 183 13.39 -7.51 -6.99
C ILE A 183 13.41 -6.40 -5.93
N GLY A 184 12.53 -6.42 -4.94
CA GLY A 184 12.42 -5.37 -3.93
C GLY A 184 11.41 -4.28 -4.30
N TYR A 185 11.56 -3.11 -3.68
CA TYR A 185 10.71 -1.93 -3.81
C TYR A 185 11.43 -0.87 -4.66
N HIS A 186 11.18 -0.85 -5.97
CA HIS A 186 11.79 0.12 -6.88
C HIS A 186 10.98 1.40 -6.91
N ARG A 187 11.57 2.51 -6.46
CA ARG A 187 10.96 3.83 -6.61
C ARG A 187 11.02 4.25 -8.07
N LEU A 188 9.90 4.75 -8.57
CA LEU A 188 9.75 5.21 -9.95
C LEU A 188 9.43 6.71 -9.94
N PHE A 189 10.43 7.53 -10.24
CA PHE A 189 10.30 8.98 -10.30
C PHE A 189 9.52 9.39 -11.57
N ASP A 190 8.73 10.46 -11.45
CA ASP A 190 7.97 11.05 -12.57
C ASP A 190 7.09 10.06 -13.36
N ILE A 191 6.50 9.08 -12.67
CA ILE A 191 5.65 8.05 -13.29
C ILE A 191 4.32 8.61 -13.83
N LYS A 192 3.95 9.82 -13.38
CA LYS A 192 2.79 10.57 -13.87
C LYS A 192 3.11 12.06 -14.04
N PRO A 193 2.37 12.78 -14.89
CA PRO A 193 2.51 14.23 -14.98
C PRO A 193 2.07 14.92 -13.69
N VAL A 194 2.74 16.00 -13.33
CA VAL A 194 2.33 16.89 -12.23
C VAL A 194 0.93 17.46 -12.49
N ASN A 195 0.19 17.76 -11.42
CA ASN A 195 -1.19 18.28 -11.47
C ASN A 195 -2.20 17.32 -12.11
N THR A 196 -1.93 16.01 -12.08
CA THR A 196 -2.90 14.98 -12.49
C THR A 196 -3.34 14.12 -11.30
N ARG A 197 -4.61 13.74 -11.30
CA ARG A 197 -5.20 12.79 -10.34
C ARG A 197 -5.02 11.33 -10.75
N TYR A 198 -4.27 11.06 -11.82
CA TYR A 198 -3.92 9.69 -12.19
C TYR A 198 -3.23 9.02 -11.01
N GLY A 199 -3.71 7.84 -10.65
CA GLY A 199 -3.32 7.19 -9.43
C GLY A 199 -4.05 5.88 -9.25
N GLY A 200 -3.52 5.04 -8.39
CA GLY A 200 -4.09 3.73 -8.12
C GLY A 200 -3.03 2.70 -7.80
N ARG A 201 -3.52 1.51 -7.47
CA ARG A 201 -2.70 0.39 -7.01
C ARG A 201 -3.15 -0.87 -7.73
N ILE A 202 -2.21 -1.52 -8.40
CA ILE A 202 -2.46 -2.72 -9.21
C ILE A 202 -1.61 -3.84 -8.66
N ILE A 203 -2.24 -4.96 -8.31
CA ILE A 203 -1.57 -6.17 -7.86
C ILE A 203 -1.64 -7.19 -8.99
N PHE A 204 -0.48 -7.61 -9.48
CA PHE A 204 -0.36 -8.64 -10.52
C PHE A 204 -0.14 -10.00 -9.87
N VAL A 205 -0.99 -10.97 -10.18
CA VAL A 205 -0.96 -12.30 -9.58
C VAL A 205 -0.98 -13.41 -10.63
N ASP A 206 -0.44 -14.57 -10.29
CA ASP A 206 -0.70 -15.80 -11.04
C ASP A 206 -2.17 -16.20 -10.94
N ASP A 207 -2.74 -16.71 -12.04
CA ASP A 207 -4.14 -17.12 -12.11
C ASP A 207 -4.49 -18.30 -11.18
N CYS A 208 -3.47 -19.03 -10.69
CA CYS A 208 -3.64 -20.13 -9.74
C CYS A 208 -3.72 -19.69 -8.27
N ILE A 209 -3.63 -18.39 -7.98
CA ILE A 209 -3.75 -17.88 -6.61
C ILE A 209 -5.14 -18.19 -6.01
N ASP A 210 -5.17 -18.65 -4.76
CA ASP A 210 -6.40 -18.66 -3.97
C ASP A 210 -6.74 -17.21 -3.56
N LEU A 211 -7.59 -16.57 -4.37
CA LEU A 211 -7.99 -15.17 -4.16
C LEU A 211 -8.65 -14.96 -2.80
N ASN A 212 -9.48 -15.90 -2.34
CA ASN A 212 -10.21 -15.73 -1.07
C ASN A 212 -9.24 -15.76 0.10
N HIS A 213 -8.30 -16.71 0.09
CA HIS A 213 -7.26 -16.78 1.11
C HIS A 213 -6.38 -15.52 1.09
N TYR A 214 -5.96 -15.09 -0.10
CA TYR A 214 -5.10 -13.91 -0.26
C TYR A 214 -5.80 -12.62 0.21
N ILE A 215 -7.06 -12.42 -0.15
CA ILE A 215 -7.86 -11.27 0.31
C ILE A 215 -8.03 -11.31 1.84
N SER A 216 -8.34 -12.48 2.41
CA SER A 216 -8.46 -12.64 3.87
C SER A 216 -7.15 -12.27 4.57
N PHE A 217 -6.02 -12.71 4.02
CA PHE A 217 -4.70 -12.34 4.53
C PHE A 217 -4.47 -10.82 4.50
N LEU A 218 -4.76 -10.16 3.38
CA LEU A 218 -4.57 -8.71 3.25
C LEU A 218 -5.49 -7.90 4.18
N GLU A 219 -6.78 -8.26 4.24
CA GLU A 219 -7.78 -7.42 4.92
C GLU A 219 -7.95 -7.76 6.40
N SER A 220 -7.62 -8.98 6.86
CA SER A 220 -7.99 -9.46 8.21
C SER A 220 -6.82 -9.95 9.06
N THR A 221 -5.79 -10.57 8.47
CA THR A 221 -4.68 -11.13 9.26
C THR A 221 -3.82 -10.02 9.87
N PRO A 222 -3.54 -10.03 11.19
CA PRO A 222 -2.59 -9.10 11.80
C PRO A 222 -1.16 -9.36 11.31
N LYS A 223 -0.46 -8.29 10.91
CA LYS A 223 0.87 -8.36 10.31
C LYS A 223 1.82 -7.37 11.00
N GLN A 224 3.07 -7.74 11.18
CA GLN A 224 4.13 -6.83 11.59
C GLN A 224 5.20 -6.84 10.51
N VAL A 225 5.35 -5.71 9.82
CA VAL A 225 6.38 -5.53 8.81
C VAL A 225 7.65 -5.10 9.52
N VAL A 226 8.69 -5.91 9.35
CA VAL A 226 9.97 -5.75 10.01
C VAL A 226 10.99 -5.25 9.00
N TYR A 227 11.47 -4.03 9.19
CA TYR A 227 12.48 -3.38 8.36
C TYR A 227 13.85 -3.45 9.01
N GLU A 228 14.78 -4.02 8.27
CA GLU A 228 16.18 -4.17 8.64
C GLU A 228 17.02 -3.66 7.47
N THR A 229 17.74 -2.57 7.69
CA THR A 229 18.76 -2.09 6.74
C THR A 229 19.95 -3.02 6.83
N VAL A 230 20.28 -3.67 5.71
CA VAL A 230 21.51 -4.46 5.56
C VAL A 230 22.71 -3.53 5.40
#